data_AF-A0A0Q8F4K5-F1
#
_entry.id   AF-A0A0Q8F4K5-F1
#
_cell.length_a   1.000
_cell.length_b   1.000
_cell.length_c   1.000
_cell.angle_alpha   90.00
_cell.angle_beta   90.00
_cell.angle_gamma   90.00
#
_symmetry.space_group_name_H-M   'P 1'
#
loop_
_entity.id
_entity.type
_entity.pdbx_description
1 polymer ?
#
loop_
_entity_poly.entity_id
_entity_poly.type
_entity_poly.pdbx_seq_one_letter_code
_entity_poly.pdbx_strand_id
1 'polypeptide(L)'
;MRFSPDDVVCRVALNLGWVRTAEEALRAWLPLVSELRPVSAQFEEAGPDGLRRGYLADLLVVFPPPEGGTAKDGTAEGGTARDRLLTPVGGLARRLGLDPAAFEVDEDGLGGALDVKDEQDGSPYGAYLVLALTGADPLNPEGEQADYDDTGEDLL
;
A
#
# COMPACT_ATOMS: atom_id res chain seq x y z
N MET A 1 10.16 7.60 -14.77
CA MET A 1 9.65 7.56 -13.38
C MET A 1 8.47 6.60 -13.37
N ARG A 2 8.43 5.66 -12.43
CA ARG A 2 7.39 4.62 -12.34
C ARG A 2 6.01 5.20 -11.94
N PHE A 3 6.00 6.33 -11.26
CA PHE A 3 4.80 7.02 -10.77
C PHE A 3 4.76 8.47 -11.26
N SER A 4 3.57 9.01 -11.45
CA SER A 4 3.35 10.44 -11.70
C SER A 4 3.62 11.23 -10.41
N PRO A 5 4.13 12.47 -10.47
CA PRO A 5 4.38 13.30 -9.29
C PRO A 5 3.16 13.52 -8.39
N ASP A 6 1.95 13.38 -8.93
CA ASP A 6 0.69 13.56 -8.21
C ASP A 6 0.04 12.23 -7.77
N ASP A 7 0.63 11.07 -8.10
CA ASP A 7 0.09 9.77 -7.69
C ASP A 7 0.28 9.59 -6.18
N VAL A 8 -0.74 9.08 -5.48
CA VAL A 8 -0.55 8.59 -4.11
C VAL A 8 -0.19 7.11 -4.17
N VAL A 9 1.03 6.79 -3.75
CA VAL A 9 1.56 5.43 -3.75
C VAL A 9 1.49 4.88 -2.33
N CYS A 10 0.82 3.75 -2.16
CA CYS A 10 0.67 3.09 -0.88
C CYS A 10 1.37 1.73 -0.88
N ARG A 11 2.15 1.44 0.16
CA ARG A 11 2.53 0.07 0.52
C ARG A 11 1.67 -0.44 1.65
N VAL A 12 1.10 -1.62 1.46
CA VAL A 12 0.20 -2.27 2.42
C VAL A 12 0.82 -3.59 2.82
N ALA A 13 1.13 -3.73 4.10
CA ALA A 13 1.65 -4.97 4.65
C ALA A 13 0.56 -5.72 5.41
N LEU A 14 0.40 -7.00 5.06
CA LEU A 14 -0.63 -7.91 5.56
C LEU A 14 0.01 -9.11 6.24
N ASN A 15 -0.62 -9.64 7.29
CA ASN A 15 -0.21 -10.85 8.00
C ASN A 15 -1.44 -11.66 8.44
N LEU A 16 -1.63 -12.85 7.85
CA LEU A 16 -2.62 -13.82 8.29
C LEU A 16 -1.95 -14.86 9.20
N GLY A 17 -1.92 -14.59 10.50
CA GLY A 17 -1.34 -15.50 11.51
C GLY A 17 -2.18 -16.75 11.82
N TRP A 18 -3.44 -16.77 11.38
CA TRP A 18 -4.42 -17.82 11.71
C TRP A 18 -4.59 -18.89 10.62
N VAL A 19 -4.20 -18.62 9.38
CA VAL A 19 -4.24 -19.60 8.28
C VAL A 19 -3.06 -20.57 8.36
N ARG A 20 -3.22 -21.77 7.80
CA ARG A 20 -2.22 -22.85 7.90
C ARG A 20 -1.60 -23.23 6.57
N THR A 21 -2.14 -22.70 5.47
CA THR A 21 -1.65 -23.00 4.12
C THR A 21 -1.61 -21.75 3.26
N ALA A 22 -0.71 -21.74 2.27
CA ALA A 22 -0.62 -20.67 1.28
C ALA A 22 -1.93 -20.50 0.49
N GLU A 23 -2.63 -21.59 0.18
CA GLU A 23 -3.90 -21.55 -0.53
C GLU A 23 -4.99 -20.81 0.26
N GLU A 24 -5.10 -21.06 1.57
CA GLU A 24 -6.02 -20.34 2.44
C GLU A 24 -5.69 -18.84 2.50
N ALA A 25 -4.40 -18.51 2.61
CA ALA A 25 -3.94 -17.12 2.62
C ALA A 25 -4.30 -16.39 1.32
N LEU A 26 -3.98 -16.99 0.17
CA LEU A 26 -4.27 -16.43 -1.15
C LEU A 26 -5.77 -16.27 -1.37
N ARG A 27 -6.60 -17.25 -0.98
CA ARG A 27 -8.06 -17.14 -1.06
C ARG A 27 -8.61 -16.00 -0.20
N ALA A 28 -8.04 -15.77 0.98
CA ALA A 28 -8.43 -14.68 1.87
C ALA A 28 -8.06 -13.30 1.28
N TRP A 29 -6.90 -13.17 0.65
CA TRP A 29 -6.45 -11.91 0.03
C TRP A 29 -7.01 -11.66 -1.37
N LEU A 30 -7.43 -12.68 -2.10
CA LEU A 30 -7.88 -12.56 -3.50
C LEU A 30 -8.94 -11.47 -3.72
N PRO A 31 -9.98 -11.31 -2.87
CA PRO A 31 -10.95 -10.23 -3.02
C PRO A 31 -10.30 -8.85 -2.95
N LEU A 32 -9.39 -8.65 -1.99
CA LEU A 32 -8.68 -7.38 -1.80
C LEU A 32 -7.75 -7.08 -2.98
N VAL A 33 -6.96 -8.08 -3.42
CA VAL A 33 -6.04 -7.94 -4.55
C VAL A 33 -6.80 -7.63 -5.84
N SER A 34 -7.93 -8.31 -6.07
CA SER A 34 -8.76 -8.09 -7.26
C SER A 34 -9.38 -6.69 -7.30
N GLU A 35 -9.75 -6.16 -6.13
CA GLU A 35 -10.33 -4.83 -5.97
C GLU A 35 -9.27 -3.73 -6.11
N LEU A 36 -8.17 -3.84 -5.36
CA LEU A 36 -7.12 -2.81 -5.31
C LEU A 36 -6.24 -2.80 -6.56
N ARG A 37 -6.13 -3.93 -7.28
CA ARG A 37 -5.29 -4.10 -8.46
C ARG A 37 -3.87 -3.55 -8.25
N PRO A 38 -3.15 -4.08 -7.25
CA PRO A 38 -1.82 -3.57 -6.92
C PRO A 38 -0.88 -3.71 -8.12
N VAL A 39 0.00 -2.72 -8.30
CA VAL A 39 1.03 -2.74 -9.35
C VAL A 39 2.18 -3.70 -9.03
N SER A 40 2.25 -4.17 -7.78
CA SER A 40 3.13 -5.25 -7.34
C SER A 40 2.51 -5.93 -6.12
N ALA A 41 2.59 -7.25 -6.06
CA ALA A 41 2.16 -8.04 -4.91
C ALA A 41 3.20 -9.13 -4.64
N GLN A 42 3.64 -9.23 -3.39
CA GLN A 42 4.51 -10.29 -2.91
C GLN A 42 3.80 -11.07 -1.81
N PHE A 43 3.95 -12.39 -1.83
CA PHE A 43 3.35 -13.30 -0.87
C PHE A 43 4.44 -14.21 -0.32
N GLU A 44 4.50 -14.35 0.99
CA GLU A 44 5.55 -15.10 1.68
C GLU A 44 4.97 -15.90 2.84
N GLU A 45 5.50 -17.09 3.09
CA GLU A 45 5.28 -17.78 4.36
C GLU A 45 6.26 -17.25 5.40
N ALA A 46 5.76 -16.84 6.56
CA ALA A 46 6.61 -16.32 7.61
C ALA A 46 7.66 -17.38 8.03
N GLY A 47 8.93 -16.98 8.00
CA GLY A 47 10.03 -17.87 8.35
C GLY A 47 9.93 -18.42 9.79
N PRO A 48 10.42 -19.64 10.05
CA PRO A 48 10.31 -20.29 11.36
C PRO A 48 11.06 -19.54 12.48
N ASP A 49 12.10 -18.79 12.12
CA ASP A 49 12.93 -17.98 13.03
C ASP A 49 12.44 -16.52 13.13
N GLY A 50 11.40 -16.16 12.37
CA GLY A 50 10.81 -14.83 12.36
C GLY A 50 9.92 -14.54 13.56
N LEU A 51 9.73 -13.25 13.86
CA LEU A 51 8.78 -12.82 14.90
C LEU A 51 7.32 -13.05 14.50
N ARG A 52 7.03 -13.04 13.20
CA ARG A 52 5.69 -13.24 12.64
C ARG A 52 5.46 -14.71 12.32
N ARG A 53 4.19 -15.11 12.26
CA ARG A 53 3.73 -16.46 11.95
C ARG A 53 2.69 -16.41 10.84
N GLY A 54 2.48 -17.55 10.17
CA GLY A 54 1.48 -17.66 9.12
C GLY A 54 1.99 -17.12 7.80
N TYR A 55 1.19 -16.31 7.12
CA TYR A 55 1.52 -15.82 5.79
C TYR A 55 1.50 -14.30 5.73
N LEU A 56 2.47 -13.74 5.02
CA LEU A 56 2.67 -12.31 4.81
C LEU A 56 2.32 -11.94 3.37
N ALA A 57 1.82 -10.73 3.18
CA ALA A 57 1.76 -10.11 1.88
C ALA A 57 2.22 -8.66 1.93
N ASP A 58 2.88 -8.21 0.87
CA ASP A 58 3.21 -6.82 0.62
C ASP A 58 2.58 -6.40 -0.70
N LEU A 59 1.74 -5.38 -0.67
CA LEU A 59 1.03 -4.86 -1.83
C LEU A 59 1.43 -3.41 -2.09
N LEU A 60 1.77 -3.11 -3.34
CA LEU A 60 2.02 -1.75 -3.81
C LEU A 60 0.82 -1.28 -4.64
N VAL A 61 0.13 -0.27 -4.15
CA VAL A 61 -1.11 0.27 -4.75
C VAL A 61 -0.88 1.71 -5.16
N VAL A 62 -1.40 2.11 -6.32
CA VAL A 62 -1.26 3.47 -6.85
C VAL A 62 -2.64 4.07 -7.04
N PHE A 63 -2.86 5.24 -6.45
CA PHE A 63 -4.07 6.03 -6.63
C PHE A 63 -3.74 7.25 -7.49
N PRO A 64 -4.06 7.22 -8.79
CA PRO A 64 -3.86 8.38 -9.65
C PRO A 64 -4.81 9.52 -9.24
N PRO A 65 -4.44 10.78 -9.50
CA PRO A 65 -5.31 11.91 -9.24
C PRO A 65 -6.60 11.81 -10.08
N PRO A 66 -7.74 12.31 -9.59
CA PRO A 66 -8.99 12.31 -10.35
C PRO A 66 -8.85 13.12 -11.66
N GLU A 67 -9.36 12.56 -12.76
CA GLU A 67 -9.34 13.20 -14.07
C GLU A 67 -10.01 14.58 -14.04
N GLY A 68 -9.31 15.62 -14.51
CA GLY A 68 -9.80 17.00 -14.57
C GLY A 68 -9.26 17.95 -13.49
N GLY A 69 -8.49 17.45 -12.52
CA GLY A 69 -7.80 18.25 -11.51
C GLY A 69 -6.49 18.87 -11.99
N THR A 70 -6.45 19.45 -13.20
CA THR A 70 -5.28 20.29 -13.55
C THR A 70 -5.36 21.56 -12.73
N ALA A 71 -4.37 21.79 -11.86
CA ALA A 71 -4.07 23.09 -11.29
C ALA A 71 -3.63 24.07 -12.38
N LYS A 72 -4.53 24.37 -13.32
CA LYS A 72 -4.46 25.56 -14.16
C LYS A 72 -5.29 26.61 -13.45
N ASP A 73 -4.62 27.70 -13.08
CA ASP A 73 -5.21 28.93 -12.55
C ASP A 73 -5.65 28.90 -11.08
N GLY A 74 -4.71 28.67 -10.16
CA GLY A 74 -4.59 29.35 -8.86
C GLY A 74 -5.79 29.40 -7.89
N THR A 75 -6.91 28.74 -8.19
CA THR A 75 -8.20 28.85 -7.50
C THR A 75 -9.05 27.57 -7.64
N ALA A 76 -8.49 26.46 -8.11
CA ALA A 76 -9.22 25.21 -8.24
C ALA A 76 -9.49 24.59 -6.85
N GLU A 77 -10.70 24.04 -6.69
CA GLU A 77 -11.19 23.21 -5.57
C GLU A 77 -10.39 21.88 -5.38
N GLY A 78 -9.08 21.90 -5.62
CA GLY A 78 -8.16 20.83 -5.27
C GLY A 78 -7.68 21.06 -3.84
N GLY A 79 -8.06 20.15 -2.94
CA GLY A 79 -7.60 20.17 -1.55
C GLY A 79 -6.08 20.29 -1.43
N THR A 80 -5.63 20.65 -0.22
CA THR A 80 -4.21 20.73 0.14
C THR A 80 -3.47 19.44 -0.23
N ALA A 81 -2.14 19.47 -0.38
CA ALA A 81 -1.35 18.25 -0.63
C ALA A 81 -1.71 17.13 0.36
N ARG A 82 -1.92 17.51 1.63
CA ARG A 82 -2.45 16.67 2.69
C ARG A 82 -3.82 16.06 2.36
N ASP A 83 -4.78 16.83 1.86
CA ASP A 83 -6.12 16.31 1.51
C ASP A 83 -6.06 15.32 0.35
N ARG A 84 -5.16 15.56 -0.62
CA ARG A 84 -4.92 14.63 -1.74
C ARG A 84 -4.33 13.31 -1.27
N LEU A 85 -3.45 13.33 -0.27
CA LEU A 85 -2.92 12.12 0.38
C LEU A 85 -4.00 11.40 1.21
N LEU A 86 -4.69 12.14 2.08
CA LEU A 86 -5.61 11.56 3.06
C LEU A 86 -6.88 10.95 2.45
N THR A 87 -7.33 11.45 1.30
CA THR A 87 -8.55 10.95 0.65
C THR A 87 -8.42 9.47 0.23
N PRO A 88 -7.46 9.07 -0.63
CA PRO A 88 -7.26 7.68 -1.00
C PRO A 88 -6.80 6.82 0.18
N VAL A 89 -5.89 7.32 1.02
CA VAL A 89 -5.41 6.59 2.22
C VAL A 89 -6.55 6.30 3.18
N GLY A 90 -7.44 7.25 3.43
CA GLY A 90 -8.60 7.05 4.29
C GLY A 90 -9.62 6.08 3.71
N GLY A 91 -9.78 6.03 2.38
CA GLY A 91 -10.56 5.00 1.70
C GLY A 91 -9.96 3.60 1.90
N LEU A 92 -8.65 3.49 1.67
CA LEU A 92 -7.89 2.25 1.83
C LEU A 92 -7.90 1.75 3.29
N ALA A 93 -7.63 2.61 4.27
CA ALA A 93 -7.65 2.24 5.68
C ALA A 93 -9.00 1.63 6.11
N ARG A 94 -10.12 2.30 5.77
CA ARG A 94 -11.47 1.75 6.04
C ARG A 94 -11.68 0.40 5.36
N ARG A 95 -11.21 0.26 4.12
CA ARG A 95 -11.34 -0.98 3.35
C ARG A 95 -10.57 -2.14 3.99
N LEU A 96 -9.42 -1.84 4.59
CA LEU A 96 -8.59 -2.78 5.34
C LEU A 96 -9.09 -3.03 6.77
N GLY A 97 -10.15 -2.36 7.21
CA GLY A 97 -10.66 -2.45 8.57
C GLY A 97 -9.82 -1.71 9.60
N LEU A 98 -9.01 -0.73 9.17
CA LEU A 98 -8.16 0.11 9.99
C LEU A 98 -8.84 1.46 10.28
N ASP A 99 -8.44 2.14 11.36
CA ASP A 99 -8.89 3.50 11.66
C ASP A 99 -8.11 4.54 10.83
N PRO A 100 -8.74 5.25 9.89
CA PRO A 100 -8.07 6.31 9.12
C PRO A 100 -7.52 7.44 9.99
N ALA A 101 -8.09 7.69 11.17
CA ALA A 101 -7.64 8.74 12.06
C ALA A 101 -6.28 8.42 12.71
N ALA A 102 -5.86 7.15 12.69
CA ALA A 102 -4.55 6.71 13.17
C ALA A 102 -3.42 6.90 12.14
N PHE A 103 -3.72 7.39 10.94
CA PHE A 103 -2.69 7.71 9.95
C PHE A 103 -1.94 8.99 10.34
N GLU A 104 -0.65 8.84 10.61
CA GLU A 104 0.27 9.93 10.95
C GLU A 104 0.89 10.48 9.66
N VAL A 105 0.58 11.74 9.36
CA VAL A 105 1.12 12.46 8.20
C VAL A 105 2.46 13.11 8.59
N ASP A 106 3.43 13.09 7.68
CA ASP A 106 4.72 13.78 7.84
C ASP A 106 4.59 15.32 7.88
N GLU A 107 5.71 16.00 8.14
CA GLU A 107 5.77 17.46 8.24
C GLU A 107 5.44 18.16 6.91
N ASP A 108 5.78 17.52 5.79
CA ASP A 108 5.61 18.08 4.45
C ASP A 108 4.19 17.85 3.89
N GLY A 109 3.40 16.98 4.52
CA GLY A 109 2.06 16.62 4.06
C GLY A 109 2.03 15.75 2.81
N LEU A 110 3.16 15.12 2.46
CA LEU A 110 3.34 14.34 1.23
C LEU A 110 3.37 12.83 1.48
N GLY A 111 3.59 12.42 2.73
CA GLY A 111 3.62 11.03 3.12
C GLY A 111 3.17 10.79 4.54
N GLY A 112 3.27 9.55 4.96
CA GLY A 112 2.89 9.14 6.31
C GLY A 112 2.76 7.64 6.46
N ALA A 113 2.37 7.24 7.67
CA ALA A 113 2.21 5.86 8.04
C ALA A 113 0.98 5.64 8.93
N LEU A 114 0.37 4.47 8.79
CA LEU A 114 -0.54 3.90 9.78
C LEU A 114 0.05 2.56 10.19
N ASP A 115 0.46 2.46 11.45
CA ASP A 115 1.08 1.29 12.05
C ASP A 115 0.21 0.74 13.19
N VAL A 116 -0.26 -0.49 13.03
CA VAL A 116 -1.10 -1.18 14.02
C VAL A 116 -0.20 -1.92 14.98
N LYS A 117 -0.11 -1.40 16.20
CA LYS A 117 0.77 -1.95 17.26
C LYS A 117 0.21 -3.21 17.91
N ASP A 118 -1.09 -3.46 17.80
CA ASP A 118 -1.76 -4.61 18.40
C ASP A 118 -2.32 -5.55 17.31
N GLU A 119 -1.75 -6.76 17.21
CA GLU A 119 -2.13 -7.80 16.22
C GLU A 119 -3.59 -8.32 16.36
N GLN A 120 -4.33 -7.85 17.37
CA GLN A 120 -5.72 -8.27 17.63
C GLN A 120 -6.77 -7.43 16.91
N ASP A 121 -6.38 -6.36 16.21
CA ASP A 121 -7.34 -5.58 15.44
C ASP A 121 -7.87 -6.43 14.29
N GLY A 122 -9.19 -6.65 14.30
CA GLY A 122 -9.93 -7.58 13.45
C GLY A 122 -9.98 -7.20 11.96
N SER A 123 -8.85 -6.75 11.39
CA SER A 123 -8.69 -6.56 9.95
C SER A 123 -8.98 -7.88 9.24
N PRO A 124 -9.96 -7.93 8.32
CA PRO A 124 -10.32 -9.16 7.62
C PRO A 124 -9.19 -9.70 6.72
N TYR A 125 -8.18 -8.88 6.45
CA TYR A 125 -7.01 -9.25 5.62
C TYR A 125 -5.70 -9.27 6.40
N GLY A 126 -5.74 -9.04 7.72
CA GLY A 126 -4.54 -8.97 8.56
C GLY A 126 -3.67 -7.75 8.26
N ALA A 127 -4.25 -6.63 7.81
CA ALA A 127 -3.48 -5.42 7.57
C ALA A 127 -2.92 -4.87 8.88
N TYR A 128 -1.63 -4.56 8.90
CA TYR A 128 -0.98 -4.01 10.09
C TYR A 128 -0.11 -2.79 9.80
N LEU A 129 0.24 -2.54 8.53
CA LEU A 129 1.01 -1.36 8.14
C LEU A 129 0.51 -0.81 6.81
N VAL A 130 0.31 0.50 6.75
CA VAL A 130 0.13 1.26 5.52
C VAL A 130 1.16 2.37 5.51
N LEU A 131 2.02 2.39 4.50
CA LEU A 131 2.89 3.52 4.19
C LEU A 131 2.33 4.22 2.97
N ALA A 132 2.32 5.54 2.95
CA ALA A 132 1.90 6.30 1.76
C ALA A 132 2.87 7.44 1.47
N LEU A 133 3.08 7.71 0.18
CA LEU A 133 3.92 8.79 -0.30
C LEU A 133 3.40 9.28 -1.65
N THR A 134 3.35 10.59 -1.84
CA THR A 134 2.99 11.20 -3.11
C THR A 134 4.19 11.17 -4.07
N GLY A 135 3.98 10.64 -5.27
CA GLY A 135 4.93 10.67 -6.38
C GLY A 135 6.02 9.60 -6.37
N ALA A 136 6.14 8.79 -5.31
CA ALA A 136 7.24 7.82 -5.16
C ALA A 136 6.85 6.62 -4.28
N ASP A 137 7.63 5.54 -4.37
CA ASP A 137 7.48 4.38 -3.48
C ASP A 137 7.94 4.75 -2.06
N PRO A 138 7.08 4.56 -1.02
CA PRO A 138 7.45 4.88 0.36
C PRO A 138 8.70 4.14 0.88
N LEU A 139 9.04 2.96 0.34
CA LEU A 139 10.24 2.21 0.73
C LEU A 139 11.44 2.45 -0.20
N ASN A 140 11.25 3.14 -1.32
CA ASN A 140 12.32 3.53 -2.24
C ASN A 140 12.03 4.93 -2.82
N PRO A 141 12.07 5.98 -1.99
CA PRO A 141 11.66 7.33 -2.39
C PRO A 141 12.61 7.98 -3.40
N GLU A 142 13.89 7.61 -3.36
CA GLU A 142 14.91 8.12 -4.29
C GLU A 142 14.87 7.42 -5.66
N GLY A 143 14.14 6.30 -5.74
CA GLY A 143 13.90 5.59 -6.98
C GLY A 143 15.18 5.08 -7.63
N GLU A 144 16.08 4.46 -6.85
CA GLU A 144 17.09 3.60 -7.46
C GLU A 144 16.32 2.60 -8.32
N GLN A 145 16.46 2.75 -9.65
CA GLN A 145 16.06 1.75 -10.62
C GLN A 145 16.90 0.52 -10.28
N ALA A 146 16.34 -0.36 -9.45
CA ALA A 146 16.73 -1.75 -9.56
C ALA A 146 16.33 -2.14 -10.98
N ASP A 147 17.32 -2.15 -11.87
CA ASP A 147 17.23 -2.71 -13.21
C ASP A 147 16.80 -4.17 -13.07
N TYR A 148 15.50 -4.40 -12.95
CA TYR A 148 14.90 -5.70 -13.21
C TYR A 148 14.67 -5.80 -14.73
N ASP A 149 15.75 -5.63 -15.50
CA ASP A 149 15.90 -6.31 -16.78
C ASP A 149 16.23 -7.79 -16.49
N ASP A 150 15.32 -8.47 -15.80
CA ASP A 150 15.25 -9.93 -15.88
C ASP A 150 14.12 -10.24 -16.87
N THR A 151 14.42 -9.99 -18.14
CA THR A 151 13.73 -10.66 -19.24
C THR A 151 13.81 -12.15 -18.96
N GLY A 152 12.68 -12.74 -18.55
CA GLY A 152 12.51 -14.16 -18.27
C GLY A 152 12.91 -15.07 -19.44
N GLU A 153 14.21 -15.24 -19.62
CA GLU A 153 14.83 -16.28 -20.43
C GLU A 153 15.48 -17.27 -19.45
N ASP A 154 14.66 -18.19 -18.92
CA ASP A 154 15.11 -19.55 -18.60
C ASP A 154 13.93 -20.50 -18.32
N LEU A 155 12.96 -20.49 -19.23
CA LEU A 155 11.99 -21.59 -19.34
C LEU A 155 11.76 -21.95 -20.81
N LEU A 156 12.81 -22.35 -21.54
CA LEU A 156 12.75 -23.30 -22.66
C LEU A 156 14.08 -24.04 -22.85
#